data_AF-A0A0S8GNT7-F1
#
_entry.id   AF-A0A0S8GNT7-F1
#
_cell.length_a   1.000
_cell.length_b   1.000
_cell.length_c   1.000
_cell.angle_alpha   90.00
_cell.angle_beta   90.00
_cell.angle_gamma   90.00
#
_symmetry.space_group_name_H-M   'P 1'
#
loop_
_entity.id
_entity.type
_entity.pdbx_description
1 polymer ?
#
loop_
_entity_poly.entity_id
_entity_poly.type
_entity_poly.pdbx_seq_one_letter_code
_entity_poly.pdbx_strand_id
1 'polypeptide(L)'
;MFGQVYVKNNRYKIKGNFHHLTPNIPIRNADDGWKLMGVTNPRDMTYIHAYGGEAPFFEALSQGKLLGTRCDNPDCEFQGTVYQPFRIHCMDCLGRNTIIDMTDAAQKNAVIHTFMVCERSGAFSLLDKPIKFINVEFEKVDTILMSYLSKGSPEIGMRVVPIFKKQSPTYTIMDLSWVPAGTEEDQLPEGFGF
;
A
#
# COMPACT_ATOMS: atom_id res chain seq x y z
N MET A 1 21.54 4.51 -14.40
CA MET A 1 20.33 5.34 -14.25
C MET A 1 19.14 4.44 -14.51
N PHE A 2 18.29 4.23 -13.50
CA PHE A 2 17.07 3.45 -13.65
C PHE A 2 16.10 4.09 -14.63
N GLY A 3 15.17 3.29 -15.13
CA GLY A 3 14.12 3.73 -16.03
C GLY A 3 13.22 4.78 -15.39
N GLN A 4 12.88 5.82 -16.15
CA GLN A 4 11.96 6.88 -15.75
C GLN A 4 10.84 7.02 -16.78
N VAL A 5 9.65 7.38 -16.30
CA VAL A 5 8.47 7.62 -17.14
C VAL A 5 7.83 8.96 -16.76
N TYR A 6 7.42 9.72 -17.76
CA TYR A 6 6.54 10.88 -17.57
C TYR A 6 5.42 10.87 -18.62
N VAL A 7 4.32 11.58 -18.35
CA VAL A 7 3.19 11.71 -19.28
C VAL A 7 3.29 13.03 -20.05
N LYS A 8 3.20 12.98 -21.38
CA LYS A 8 3.07 14.17 -22.23
C LYS A 8 2.13 13.87 -23.38
N ASN A 9 1.13 14.73 -23.59
CA ASN A 9 0.09 14.58 -24.61
C ASN A 9 -0.61 13.21 -24.51
N ASN A 10 -1.01 12.83 -23.29
CA ASN A 10 -1.69 11.58 -22.97
C ASN A 10 -0.94 10.30 -23.40
N ARG A 11 0.41 10.35 -23.38
CA ARG A 11 1.28 9.21 -23.73
C ARG A 11 2.44 9.12 -22.76
N TYR A 12 2.85 7.91 -22.43
CA TYR A 12 4.10 7.66 -21.71
C TYR A 12 5.30 8.06 -22.55
N LYS A 13 6.25 8.72 -21.90
CA LYS A 13 7.56 9.06 -22.42
C LYS A 13 8.57 8.40 -21.51
N ILE A 14 9.27 7.41 -22.07
CA ILE A 14 10.18 6.54 -21.34
C ILE A 14 11.61 7.02 -21.58
N LYS A 15 12.43 7.04 -20.53
CA LYS A 15 13.84 7.42 -20.58
C LYS A 15 14.67 6.48 -19.70
N GLY A 16 15.86 6.08 -20.16
CA GLY A 16 16.76 5.19 -19.41
C GLY A 16 16.49 3.71 -19.63
N ASN A 17 17.19 2.86 -18.88
CA ASN A 17 17.13 1.40 -19.00
C ASN A 17 16.18 0.82 -17.95
N PHE A 18 15.30 -0.09 -18.37
CA PHE A 18 14.36 -0.80 -17.48
C PHE A 18 14.83 -2.21 -17.11
N HIS A 19 15.94 -2.64 -17.72
CA HIS A 19 16.56 -3.93 -17.45
C HIS A 19 18.07 -3.71 -17.35
N HIS A 20 18.68 -4.24 -16.29
CA HIS A 20 20.12 -4.24 -16.11
C HIS A 20 20.61 -5.69 -16.12
N LEU A 21 21.30 -6.06 -17.20
CA LEU A 21 21.92 -7.37 -17.31
C LEU A 21 23.25 -7.36 -16.59
N THR A 22 23.36 -8.16 -15.55
CA THR A 22 24.64 -8.46 -14.90
C THR A 22 25.13 -9.82 -15.41
N PRO A 23 26.41 -9.97 -15.79
CA PRO A 23 26.96 -11.26 -16.14
C PRO A 23 26.78 -12.27 -15.01
N ASN A 24 26.57 -13.54 -15.39
CA ASN A 24 26.54 -14.62 -14.42
C ASN A 24 27.91 -14.74 -13.72
N ILE A 25 27.91 -14.93 -12.41
CA ILE A 25 29.15 -15.10 -11.63
C ILE A 25 29.29 -16.58 -11.26
N PRO A 26 30.39 -17.26 -11.62
CA PRO A 26 30.60 -18.67 -11.26
C PRO A 26 30.61 -18.89 -9.75
N ILE A 27 29.93 -19.94 -9.30
CA ILE A 27 30.04 -20.50 -7.95
C ILE A 27 31.08 -21.62 -8.02
N ARG A 28 32.08 -21.59 -7.15
CA ARG A 28 33.18 -22.56 -7.12
C ARG A 28 33.33 -23.19 -5.74
N ASN A 29 33.62 -24.49 -5.72
CA ASN A 29 33.87 -25.22 -4.48
C ASN A 29 35.31 -25.01 -4.01
N ALA A 30 35.52 -24.24 -2.94
CA ALA A 30 36.86 -23.99 -2.41
C ALA A 30 37.55 -25.26 -1.86
N ASP A 31 36.77 -26.24 -1.38
CA ASP A 31 37.28 -27.45 -0.75
C ASP A 31 37.56 -28.59 -1.74
N ASP A 32 37.04 -28.50 -2.98
CA ASP A 32 37.27 -29.48 -4.06
C ASP A 32 37.93 -28.80 -5.28
N GLY A 33 39.11 -28.23 -5.06
CA GLY A 33 39.98 -27.71 -6.11
C GLY A 33 39.34 -26.63 -6.99
N TRP A 34 38.45 -25.80 -6.44
CA TRP A 34 37.76 -24.71 -7.15
C TRP A 34 36.95 -25.16 -8.38
N LYS A 35 36.49 -26.42 -8.38
CA LYS A 35 35.59 -26.94 -9.42
C LYS A 35 34.30 -26.10 -9.50
N LEU A 36 33.78 -25.98 -10.72
CA LEU A 36 32.55 -25.26 -11.00
C LEU A 36 31.35 -25.99 -10.37
N MET A 37 30.56 -25.29 -9.57
CA MET A 37 29.36 -25.83 -8.92
C MET A 37 28.06 -25.22 -9.45
N GLY A 38 28.14 -24.05 -10.09
CA GLY A 38 26.97 -23.34 -10.59
C GLY A 38 27.29 -21.89 -10.95
N VAL A 39 26.26 -21.07 -11.06
CA VAL A 39 26.37 -19.63 -11.30
C VAL A 39 25.36 -18.87 -10.45
N THR A 40 25.71 -17.68 -9.96
CA THR A 40 24.72 -16.69 -9.55
C THR A 40 24.27 -15.91 -10.80
N ASN A 41 22.98 -15.62 -10.89
CA ASN A 41 22.37 -14.94 -12.03
C ASN A 41 21.58 -13.71 -11.55
N PRO A 42 22.23 -12.54 -11.40
CA PRO A 42 21.55 -11.33 -10.96
C PRO A 42 20.65 -10.79 -12.08
N ARG A 43 19.41 -10.48 -11.74
CA ARG A 43 18.45 -9.80 -12.63
C ARG A 43 17.89 -8.60 -11.89
N ASP A 44 17.98 -7.43 -12.51
CA ASP A 44 17.40 -6.18 -12.00
C ASP A 44 16.48 -5.59 -13.07
N MET A 45 15.25 -5.27 -12.66
CA MET A 45 14.19 -4.78 -13.51
C MET A 45 13.45 -3.62 -12.85
N THR A 46 13.29 -2.54 -13.60
CA THR A 46 12.38 -1.45 -13.24
C THR A 46 11.00 -1.74 -13.82
N TYR A 47 9.96 -1.67 -12.99
CA TYR A 47 8.57 -1.88 -13.42
C TYR A 47 7.84 -0.54 -13.55
N ILE A 48 6.97 -0.43 -14.55
CA ILE A 48 5.98 0.66 -14.63
C ILE A 48 4.73 0.18 -13.90
N HIS A 49 4.46 0.75 -12.73
CA HIS A 49 3.23 0.50 -11.99
C HIS A 49 2.27 1.68 -12.24
N ALA A 50 1.16 1.42 -12.93
CA ALA A 50 0.20 2.45 -13.31
C ALA A 50 -1.06 2.37 -12.44
N TYR A 51 -1.34 3.41 -11.67
CA TYR A 51 -2.55 3.47 -10.83
C TYR A 51 -3.83 3.78 -11.61
N GLY A 52 -3.71 4.31 -12.84
CA GLY A 52 -4.88 4.70 -13.63
C GLY A 52 -5.79 5.64 -12.84
N GLY A 53 -7.07 5.28 -12.69
CA GLY A 53 -8.04 6.09 -11.94
C GLY A 53 -7.92 5.99 -10.41
N GLU A 54 -7.02 5.15 -9.87
CA GLU A 54 -6.71 5.07 -8.44
C GLU A 54 -5.64 6.06 -8.01
N ALA A 55 -5.00 6.77 -8.95
CA ALA A 55 -3.98 7.78 -8.64
C ALA A 55 -4.42 8.81 -7.57
N PRO A 56 -5.68 9.31 -7.53
CA PRO A 56 -6.13 10.23 -6.49
C PRO A 56 -6.00 9.64 -5.08
N PHE A 57 -6.20 8.33 -4.90
CA PHE A 57 -6.08 7.67 -3.60
C PHE A 57 -4.63 7.74 -3.09
N PHE A 58 -3.66 7.28 -3.89
CA PHE A 58 -2.26 7.27 -3.49
C PHE A 58 -1.67 8.67 -3.32
N GLU A 59 -2.09 9.64 -4.14
CA GLU A 59 -1.70 11.04 -3.96
C GLU A 59 -2.27 11.59 -2.64
N ALA A 60 -3.53 11.30 -2.31
CA ALA A 60 -4.17 11.78 -1.09
C ALA A 60 -3.56 11.20 0.19
N LEU A 61 -3.03 9.97 0.16
CA LEU A 61 -2.29 9.42 1.32
C LEU A 61 -1.14 10.34 1.73
N SER A 62 -0.37 10.86 0.76
CA SER A 62 0.73 11.81 1.05
C SER A 62 0.26 13.14 1.67
N GLN A 63 -1.02 13.46 1.52
CA GLN A 63 -1.65 14.68 2.02
C GLN A 63 -2.34 14.48 3.38
N GLY A 64 -2.23 13.30 3.98
CA GLY A 64 -2.92 12.98 5.23
C GLY A 64 -4.40 12.66 5.05
N LYS A 65 -4.81 12.17 3.88
CA LYS A 65 -6.21 11.90 3.57
C LYS A 65 -6.43 10.45 3.19
N LEU A 66 -7.50 9.87 3.75
CA LEU A 66 -8.00 8.57 3.36
C LEU A 66 -9.23 8.75 2.46
N LEU A 67 -9.05 8.53 1.16
CA LEU A 67 -10.15 8.56 0.21
C LEU A 67 -10.81 7.18 0.10
N GLY A 68 -12.14 7.19 0.04
CA GLY A 68 -12.96 6.06 -0.37
C GLY A 68 -13.75 6.40 -1.62
N THR A 69 -14.64 5.51 -2.03
CA THR A 69 -15.51 5.74 -3.19
C THR A 69 -16.93 5.26 -2.92
N ARG A 70 -17.96 5.99 -3.37
CA ARG A 70 -19.37 5.66 -3.18
C ARG A 70 -20.10 5.43 -4.49
N CYS A 71 -20.97 4.42 -4.56
CA CYS A 71 -21.89 4.27 -5.69
C CYS A 71 -23.03 5.28 -5.59
N ASP A 72 -23.08 6.25 -6.50
CA ASP A 72 -24.17 7.25 -6.56
C ASP A 72 -25.16 7.01 -7.71
N ASN A 73 -25.04 5.88 -8.41
CA ASN A 73 -25.92 5.55 -9.54
C ASN A 73 -27.36 5.29 -9.04
N PRO A 74 -28.37 6.08 -9.45
CA PRO A 74 -29.75 5.91 -9.00
C PRO A 74 -30.39 4.60 -9.47
N ASP A 75 -29.84 3.99 -10.53
CA ASP A 75 -30.34 2.72 -11.06
C ASP A 75 -29.64 1.49 -10.42
N CYS A 76 -28.76 1.71 -9.45
CA CYS A 76 -28.05 0.63 -8.75
C CYS A 76 -28.88 0.13 -7.55
N GLU A 77 -29.07 -1.19 -7.47
CA GLU A 77 -29.72 -1.84 -6.31
C GLU A 77 -29.03 -1.49 -4.99
N PHE A 78 -27.70 -1.37 -5.03
CA PHE A 78 -26.85 -1.01 -3.88
C PHE A 78 -26.35 0.45 -3.96
N GLN A 79 -27.23 1.37 -4.37
CA GLN A 79 -26.91 2.79 -4.32
C GLN A 79 -26.51 3.19 -2.89
N GLY A 80 -25.46 4.00 -2.77
CA GLY A 80 -24.95 4.50 -1.50
C GLY A 80 -23.83 3.66 -0.89
N THR A 81 -23.52 2.48 -1.44
CA THR A 81 -22.41 1.65 -0.95
C THR A 81 -21.09 2.42 -1.01
N VAL A 82 -20.41 2.49 0.13
CA VAL A 82 -19.10 3.10 0.33
C VAL A 82 -18.03 2.02 0.37
N TYR A 83 -17.07 2.11 -0.54
CA TYR A 83 -15.97 1.17 -0.69
C TYR A 83 -14.65 1.74 -0.15
N GLN A 84 -13.99 0.91 0.64
CA GLN A 84 -12.59 0.98 1.07
C GLN A 84 -12.07 -0.48 1.18
N PRO A 85 -11.21 -0.99 0.28
CA PRO A 85 -10.31 -0.27 -0.63
C PRO A 85 -10.99 0.60 -1.69
N PHE A 86 -10.35 1.74 -1.99
CA PHE A 86 -10.70 2.65 -3.09
C PHE A 86 -10.87 1.88 -4.39
N ARG A 87 -11.96 2.14 -5.13
CA ARG A 87 -12.20 1.54 -6.44
C ARG A 87 -12.98 2.47 -7.35
N ILE A 88 -12.59 2.51 -8.62
CA ILE A 88 -13.15 3.47 -9.58
C ILE A 88 -14.60 3.14 -9.94
N HIS A 89 -15.00 1.86 -9.88
CA HIS A 89 -16.32 1.40 -10.29
C HIS A 89 -17.01 0.58 -9.18
N CYS A 90 -18.33 0.72 -9.09
CA CYS A 90 -19.20 -0.11 -8.28
C CYS A 90 -19.14 -1.57 -8.78
N MET A 91 -19.08 -2.54 -7.87
CA MET A 91 -19.04 -3.96 -8.27
C MET A 91 -20.39 -4.47 -8.75
N ASP A 92 -21.47 -3.81 -8.34
CA ASP A 92 -22.82 -4.28 -8.55
C ASP A 92 -23.39 -3.75 -9.88
N CYS A 93 -23.31 -2.43 -10.11
CA CYS A 93 -23.80 -1.82 -11.35
C CYS A 93 -22.72 -1.49 -12.38
N LEU A 94 -21.43 -1.68 -12.08
CA LEU A 94 -20.28 -1.32 -12.93
C LEU A 94 -20.18 0.19 -13.26
N GLY A 95 -21.06 1.01 -12.71
CA GLY A 95 -21.03 2.47 -12.82
C GLY A 95 -19.81 3.05 -12.11
N ARG A 96 -19.34 4.21 -12.58
CA ARG A 96 -18.23 4.93 -11.95
C ARG A 96 -18.66 5.46 -10.58
N ASN A 97 -17.86 5.20 -9.56
CA ASN A 97 -18.10 5.71 -8.22
C ASN A 97 -17.70 7.19 -8.09
N THR A 98 -18.33 7.86 -7.14
CA THR A 98 -17.93 9.19 -6.65
C THR A 98 -16.82 9.04 -5.61
N ILE A 99 -15.75 9.84 -5.72
CA ILE A 99 -14.70 9.89 -4.70
C ILE A 99 -15.23 10.64 -3.48
N ILE A 100 -15.00 10.09 -2.29
CA ILE A 100 -15.35 10.71 -1.01
C ILE A 100 -14.13 10.76 -0.09
N ASP A 101 -14.04 11.79 0.75
CA ASP A 101 -13.07 11.87 1.82
C ASP A 101 -13.66 11.22 3.09
N MET A 102 -13.01 10.18 3.60
CA MET A 102 -13.43 9.45 4.79
C MET A 102 -12.41 9.57 5.94
N THR A 103 -11.50 10.54 5.87
CA THR A 103 -10.44 10.75 6.86
C THR A 103 -11.00 10.93 8.26
N ASP A 104 -12.00 11.79 8.43
CA ASP A 104 -12.67 12.02 9.72
C ASP A 104 -13.30 10.74 10.29
N ALA A 105 -13.93 9.93 9.43
CA ALA A 105 -14.55 8.67 9.85
C ALA A 105 -13.48 7.67 10.32
N ALA A 106 -12.36 7.57 9.61
CA ALA A 106 -11.23 6.73 10.03
C ALA A 106 -10.59 7.22 11.34
N GLN A 107 -10.43 8.53 11.49
CA GLN A 107 -9.89 9.15 12.71
C GLN A 107 -10.83 9.03 13.92
N LYS A 108 -12.14 8.81 13.73
CA LYS A 108 -13.11 8.67 14.83
C LYS A 108 -13.54 7.24 15.13
N ASN A 109 -13.66 6.38 14.11
CA ASN A 109 -14.42 5.13 14.24
C ASN A 109 -13.70 3.85 13.75
N ALA A 110 -12.46 3.92 13.27
CA ALA A 110 -11.78 2.74 12.75
C ALA A 110 -11.45 1.68 13.82
N VAL A 111 -11.77 0.41 13.58
CA VAL A 111 -11.40 -0.66 14.49
C VAL A 111 -10.79 -1.84 13.75
N ILE A 112 -9.94 -2.59 14.42
CA ILE A 112 -9.38 -3.83 13.87
C ILE A 112 -10.50 -4.87 13.82
N HIS A 113 -10.97 -5.20 12.62
CA HIS A 113 -11.92 -6.29 12.39
C HIS A 113 -11.27 -7.66 12.62
N THR A 114 -10.08 -7.86 12.07
CA THR A 114 -9.26 -9.06 12.27
C THR A 114 -7.79 -8.76 11.98
N PHE A 115 -6.89 -9.65 12.33
CA PHE A 115 -5.45 -9.44 12.11
C PHE A 115 -4.71 -10.77 11.93
N MET A 116 -3.49 -10.66 11.41
CA MET A 116 -2.51 -11.74 11.42
C MET A 116 -1.12 -11.18 11.74
N VAL A 117 -0.31 -11.96 12.47
CA VAL A 117 1.08 -11.62 12.79
C VAL A 117 2.00 -12.51 11.97
N CYS A 118 2.76 -11.91 11.06
CA CYS A 118 3.71 -12.59 10.19
C CYS A 118 5.12 -12.50 10.79
N GLU A 119 5.50 -13.56 11.51
CA GLU A 119 6.84 -13.73 12.09
C GLU A 119 7.94 -13.83 11.02
N ARG A 120 7.59 -14.41 9.86
CA ARG A 120 8.52 -14.69 8.77
C ARG A 120 7.92 -14.25 7.44
N SER A 121 8.35 -13.08 6.96
CA SER A 121 8.03 -12.63 5.61
C SER A 121 8.94 -13.30 4.57
N GLY A 122 8.47 -13.31 3.32
CA GLY A 122 9.34 -13.51 2.16
C GLY A 122 10.48 -12.47 2.08
N ALA A 123 11.46 -12.75 1.23
CA ALA A 123 12.55 -11.82 0.94
C ALA A 123 12.00 -10.48 0.42
N PHE A 124 12.74 -9.39 0.66
CA PHE A 124 12.43 -8.03 0.18
C PHE A 124 11.16 -7.38 0.76
N SER A 125 10.64 -7.87 1.89
CA SER A 125 9.63 -7.11 2.63
C SER A 125 10.24 -5.82 3.16
N LEU A 126 9.51 -4.71 3.01
CA LEU A 126 9.91 -3.38 3.51
C LEU A 126 9.45 -3.12 4.95
N LEU A 127 8.64 -4.03 5.52
CA LEU A 127 8.08 -3.89 6.86
C LEU A 127 8.93 -4.63 7.90
N ASP A 128 9.04 -4.03 9.08
CA ASP A 128 9.71 -4.64 10.22
C ASP A 128 8.96 -5.87 10.72
N LYS A 129 9.71 -6.92 11.05
CA LYS A 129 9.19 -8.17 11.61
C LYS A 129 9.11 -8.09 13.14
N PRO A 130 8.09 -8.69 13.77
CA PRO A 130 6.95 -9.36 13.13
C PRO A 130 5.96 -8.36 12.51
N ILE A 131 5.52 -8.64 11.29
CA ILE A 131 4.61 -7.76 10.55
C ILE A 131 3.18 -7.99 11.04
N LYS A 132 2.51 -6.92 11.46
CA LYS A 132 1.14 -6.99 11.99
C LYS A 132 0.16 -6.52 10.92
N PHE A 133 -0.30 -7.45 10.08
CA PHE A 133 -1.35 -7.13 9.12
C PHE A 133 -2.68 -7.04 9.83
N ILE A 134 -3.44 -6.00 9.53
CA ILE A 134 -4.74 -5.73 10.12
C ILE A 134 -5.76 -5.53 9.01
N ASN A 135 -6.97 -5.97 9.26
CA ASN A 135 -8.14 -5.63 8.48
C ASN A 135 -8.95 -4.64 9.31
N VAL A 136 -9.18 -3.44 8.76
CA VAL A 136 -9.78 -2.31 9.45
C VAL A 136 -11.18 -2.10 8.93
N GLU A 137 -12.15 -2.06 9.84
CA GLU A 137 -13.53 -1.69 9.55
C GLU A 137 -13.81 -0.27 10.03
N PHE A 138 -14.79 0.38 9.40
CA PHE A 138 -15.18 1.75 9.68
C PHE A 138 -16.70 1.83 9.79
N GLU A 139 -17.19 2.73 10.63
CA GLU A 139 -18.62 3.04 10.65
C GLU A 139 -19.06 3.61 9.29
N LYS A 140 -20.17 3.10 8.73
CA LYS A 140 -20.77 3.54 7.45
C LYS A 140 -19.88 3.32 6.22
N VAL A 141 -18.97 2.35 6.27
CA VAL A 141 -18.22 1.85 5.12
C VAL A 141 -18.53 0.37 4.97
N ASP A 142 -18.94 -0.04 3.78
CA ASP A 142 -19.50 -1.36 3.52
C ASP A 142 -18.43 -2.43 3.27
N THR A 143 -17.15 -2.05 3.18
CA THR A 143 -16.03 -2.96 2.97
C THR A 143 -14.89 -2.73 3.95
N ILE A 144 -13.99 -3.71 4.03
CA ILE A 144 -12.91 -3.78 5.02
C ILE A 144 -11.56 -3.52 4.34
N LEU A 145 -10.73 -2.68 4.96
CA LEU A 145 -9.42 -2.30 4.45
C LEU A 145 -8.31 -3.18 5.04
N MET A 146 -7.56 -3.89 4.21
CA MET A 146 -6.31 -4.50 4.64
C MET A 146 -5.19 -3.45 4.74
N SER A 147 -4.45 -3.45 5.84
CA SER A 147 -3.32 -2.57 6.10
C SER A 147 -2.38 -3.21 7.14
N TYR A 148 -1.52 -2.42 7.80
CA TYR A 148 -0.61 -2.87 8.84
C TYR A 148 -0.58 -1.93 10.04
N LEU A 149 -0.25 -2.49 11.21
CA LEU A 149 -0.13 -1.77 12.47
C LEU A 149 1.34 -1.43 12.75
N SER A 150 1.69 -0.14 12.73
CA SER A 150 3.05 0.34 12.99
C SER A 150 3.49 0.21 14.44
N LYS A 151 2.55 0.29 15.39
CA LYS A 151 2.86 0.30 16.83
C LYS A 151 1.87 -0.51 17.66
N GLY A 152 2.35 -1.13 18.73
CA GLY A 152 1.52 -1.93 19.64
C GLY A 152 1.24 -3.34 19.11
N SER A 153 0.40 -4.09 19.82
CA SER A 153 -0.05 -5.43 19.41
C SER A 153 -1.52 -5.35 18.99
N PRO A 154 -1.92 -5.96 17.87
CA PRO A 154 -3.29 -5.89 17.41
C PRO A 154 -4.22 -6.76 18.29
N GLU A 155 -5.44 -6.27 18.50
CA GLU A 155 -6.55 -7.01 19.12
C GLU A 155 -7.82 -6.76 18.29
N ILE A 156 -8.69 -7.76 18.17
CA ILE A 156 -9.99 -7.59 17.49
C ILE A 156 -10.83 -6.58 18.27
N GLY A 157 -11.42 -5.61 17.57
CA GLY A 157 -12.18 -4.50 18.14
C GLY A 157 -11.32 -3.33 18.65
N MET A 158 -9.98 -3.41 18.55
CA MET A 158 -9.10 -2.34 18.98
C MET A 158 -9.30 -1.08 18.13
N ARG A 159 -9.49 0.07 18.80
CA ARG A 159 -9.56 1.39 18.17
C ARG A 159 -8.19 1.82 17.65
N VAL A 160 -8.09 2.06 16.34
CA VAL A 160 -6.84 2.46 15.66
C VAL A 160 -7.00 3.70 14.80
N VAL A 161 -6.07 4.64 14.84
CA VAL A 161 -6.12 5.85 14.00
C VAL A 161 -5.15 5.72 12.81
N PRO A 162 -5.53 6.22 11.62
CA PRO A 162 -4.64 6.21 10.48
C PRO A 162 -3.49 7.20 10.72
N ILE A 163 -2.32 6.84 10.21
CA ILE A 163 -1.17 7.71 10.08
C ILE A 163 -0.66 7.63 8.64
N PHE A 164 -0.14 8.75 8.17
CA PHE A 164 0.20 8.97 6.77
C PHE A 164 1.66 9.39 6.63
N LYS A 165 2.36 8.78 5.68
CA LYS A 165 3.75 9.15 5.36
C LYS A 165 3.79 10.48 4.58
N LYS A 166 3.82 11.59 5.30
CA LYS A 166 3.82 12.96 4.72
C LYS A 166 5.20 13.41 4.29
N GLN A 167 6.26 12.86 4.86
CA GLN A 167 7.64 13.17 4.47
C GLN A 167 8.19 12.07 3.58
N SER A 168 8.60 12.45 2.35
CA SER A 168 9.10 11.51 1.33
C SER A 168 8.14 10.32 1.09
N PRO A 169 6.87 10.59 0.70
CA PRO A 169 5.91 9.54 0.35
C PRO A 169 6.44 8.69 -0.79
N THR A 170 6.07 7.41 -0.78
CA THR A 170 6.44 6.44 -1.82
C THR A 170 5.38 6.33 -2.91
N TYR A 171 4.22 6.96 -2.70
CA TYR A 171 2.99 6.85 -3.46
C TYR A 171 2.49 5.40 -3.57
N THR A 172 2.72 4.60 -2.53
CA THR A 172 2.25 3.21 -2.43
C THR A 172 1.32 3.05 -1.22
N ILE A 173 0.72 1.87 -1.06
CA ILE A 173 -0.14 1.58 0.11
C ILE A 173 0.65 1.67 1.43
N MET A 174 1.98 1.61 1.37
CA MET A 174 2.87 1.78 2.53
C MET A 174 2.89 3.19 3.09
N ASP A 175 2.32 4.18 2.39
CA ASP A 175 2.17 5.54 2.91
C ASP A 175 0.98 5.65 3.87
N LEU A 176 0.20 4.59 4.05
CA LEU A 176 -0.85 4.45 5.06
C LEU A 176 -0.45 3.38 6.07
N SER A 177 -0.47 3.74 7.34
CA SER A 177 -0.35 2.80 8.46
C SER A 177 -1.35 3.14 9.56
N TRP A 178 -1.37 2.34 10.61
CA TRP A 178 -2.26 2.50 11.75
C TRP A 178 -1.50 2.41 13.06
N VAL A 179 -1.99 3.11 14.07
CA VAL A 179 -1.52 3.04 15.45
C VAL A 179 -2.72 3.00 16.41
N PRO A 180 -2.56 2.47 17.64
CA PRO A 180 -3.63 2.52 18.63
C PRO A 180 -4.08 3.96 18.88
N ALA A 181 -5.38 4.17 19.07
CA ALA A 181 -5.88 5.49 19.47
C ALA A 181 -5.23 5.95 20.79
N GLY A 182 -4.88 7.23 20.88
CA GLY A 182 -4.09 7.78 21.99
C GLY A 182 -2.58 7.60 21.86
N THR A 183 -2.08 7.13 20.70
CA THR A 183 -0.65 7.24 20.38
C THR A 183 -0.28 8.71 20.17
N GLU A 184 0.82 9.14 20.76
CA GLU A 184 1.32 10.53 20.64
C GLU A 184 2.12 10.72 19.33
N GLU A 185 2.25 11.96 18.86
CA GLU A 185 2.92 12.27 17.58
C GLU A 185 4.42 11.92 17.60
N ASP A 186 5.10 12.11 18.73
CA ASP A 186 6.52 11.77 18.91
C ASP A 186 6.80 10.26 18.92
N GLN A 187 5.75 9.45 18.95
CA GLN A 187 5.80 8.00 18.94
C GLN A 187 5.59 7.39 17.55
N LEU A 188 5.30 8.21 16.54
CA LEU A 188 5.05 7.76 15.18
C LEU A 188 6.36 7.38 14.47
N PRO A 189 6.32 6.45 13.51
CA PRO A 189 7.47 6.18 12.65
C PRO A 189 7.94 7.44 11.92
N GLU A 190 9.24 7.49 11.59
CA GLU A 190 9.83 8.63 10.90
C GLU A 190 9.06 9.00 9.62
N GLY A 191 8.74 10.29 9.49
CA GLY A 191 8.02 10.84 8.34
C GLY A 191 6.52 10.61 8.32
N PHE A 192 5.96 9.90 9.32
CA PHE A 192 4.51 9.75 9.48
C PHE A 192 3.90 10.85 10.35
N GLY A 193 2.64 11.17 10.09
CA GLY A 193 1.80 12.07 10.90
C GLY A 193 0.32 11.72 10.76
N PHE A 194 -0.53 12.28 11.61
CA PHE A 194 -1.99 12.07 11.59
C PHE A 194 -2.70 12.72 10.40
#